data_AF-A0A0D9XII8-F1
#
_entry.id   AF-A0A0D9XII8-F1
#
_cell.length_a   1.000
_cell.length_b   1.000
_cell.length_c   1.000
_cell.angle_alpha   90.00
_cell.angle_beta   90.00
_cell.angle_gamma   90.00
#
_symmetry.space_group_name_H-M   'P 1'
#
loop_
_entity.id
_entity.type
_entity.pdbx_description
1 polymer ?
#
loop_
_entity_poly.entity_id
_entity_poly.type
_entity_poly.pdbx_seq_one_letter_code
_entity_poly.pdbx_strand_id
1 'polypeptide(L)'
;MRLLRTRADVAIVRVDKYHDPSGDCIRYVVISEKPATPLPDGTPAWEVTISNVCPRCKVAAIDLNCGNFSSDRPLDPHVFSLVVPGDCLVNYGDPIGPTMNLSFVYYNRVHFDLLVKNAYCLE
;
A
#
# COMPACT_ATOMS: atom_id res chain seq x y z
N MET A 1 -0.58 -0.57 -42.54
CA MET A 1 -1.60 0.27 -41.88
C MET A 1 -1.55 -0.07 -40.39
N ARG A 2 -0.99 0.82 -39.56
CA ARG A 2 -0.67 0.57 -38.15
C ARG A 2 -1.88 0.99 -37.32
N LEU A 3 -2.61 0.04 -36.73
CA LEU A 3 -3.72 0.35 -35.82
C LEU A 3 -3.16 0.52 -34.40
N LEU A 4 -3.40 1.71 -33.86
CA LEU A 4 -2.91 2.21 -32.57
C LEU A 4 -3.61 1.49 -31.42
N ARG A 5 -2.84 1.14 -30.39
CA ARG A 5 -3.32 0.62 -29.11
C ARG A 5 -4.30 1.61 -28.47
N THR A 6 -5.53 1.19 -28.19
CA THR A 6 -6.41 1.89 -27.26
C THR A 6 -6.13 1.37 -25.85
N ARG A 7 -5.40 2.16 -25.05
CA ARG A 7 -5.36 2.03 -23.58
C ARG A 7 -6.64 2.71 -23.03
N ALA A 8 -7.60 1.91 -22.63
CA ALA A 8 -8.66 2.26 -21.67
C ALA A 8 -8.40 1.34 -20.46
N ASP A 9 -8.27 1.74 -19.21
CA ASP A 9 -8.52 3.00 -18.52
C ASP A 9 -7.41 3.17 -17.46
N VAL A 10 -6.44 4.06 -17.71
CA VAL A 10 -5.61 4.58 -16.61
C VAL A 10 -6.30 5.86 -16.18
N ALA A 11 -6.89 5.86 -14.98
CA ALA A 11 -7.29 7.11 -14.35
C ALA A 11 -6.02 7.94 -14.17
N ILE A 12 -5.78 8.88 -15.07
CA ILE A 12 -4.77 9.92 -14.86
C ILE A 12 -5.33 10.74 -13.70
N VAL A 13 -4.88 10.43 -12.48
CA VAL A 13 -5.11 11.32 -11.34
C VAL A 13 -4.45 12.64 -11.74
N ARG A 14 -5.26 13.66 -12.01
CA ARG A 14 -4.74 14.98 -12.32
C ARG A 14 -3.94 15.43 -11.11
N VAL A 15 -2.67 15.73 -11.33
CA VAL A 15 -1.74 16.20 -10.27
C VAL A 15 -2.32 17.45 -9.58
N ASP A 16 -3.16 18.19 -10.28
CA ASP A 16 -3.93 19.36 -9.82
C ASP A 16 -4.89 19.09 -8.64
N LYS A 17 -5.19 17.83 -8.29
CA LYS A 17 -6.01 17.46 -7.12
C LYS A 17 -5.20 17.14 -5.85
N TYR A 18 -3.88 17.04 -5.95
CA TYR A 18 -3.02 16.87 -4.78
C TYR A 18 -2.71 18.24 -4.18
N HIS A 19 -3.67 18.80 -3.43
CA HIS A 19 -3.44 20.02 -2.68
C HIS A 19 -2.84 19.65 -1.32
N ASP A 20 -1.51 19.69 -1.20
CA ASP A 20 -0.82 19.60 0.08
C ASP A 20 0.07 20.84 0.28
N PRO A 21 -0.41 21.86 0.99
CA PRO A 21 0.40 23.03 1.33
C PRO A 21 1.51 22.72 2.36
N SER A 22 1.53 21.52 2.97
CA SER A 22 2.56 21.07 3.92
C SER A 22 3.61 20.11 3.33
N GLY A 23 3.25 19.38 2.26
CA GLY A 23 4.11 18.48 1.51
C GLY A 23 4.47 17.16 2.18
N ASP A 24 3.85 16.79 3.31
CA ASP A 24 4.19 15.56 4.05
C ASP A 24 2.93 14.81 4.55
N CYS A 25 2.30 14.07 3.64
CA CYS A 25 1.23 13.12 3.93
C CYS A 25 1.74 11.77 4.43
N ILE A 26 3.05 11.51 4.29
CA ILE A 26 3.69 10.27 4.74
C ILE A 26 3.50 10.11 6.26
N ARG A 27 3.57 11.21 7.03
CA ARG A 27 3.34 11.20 8.49
C ARG A 27 1.94 10.74 8.92
N TYR A 28 0.95 10.74 8.02
CA TYR A 28 -0.40 10.27 8.30
C TYR A 28 -0.58 8.77 8.03
N VAL A 29 0.42 8.11 7.43
CA VAL A 29 0.40 6.67 7.19
C VAL A 29 1.17 5.98 8.32
N VAL A 30 0.47 5.20 9.13
CA VAL A 30 1.06 4.41 10.21
C VAL A 30 0.94 2.93 9.86
N ILE A 31 2.07 2.23 9.86
CA ILE A 31 2.15 0.79 9.64
C ILE A 31 2.42 0.12 10.97
N SER A 32 1.60 -0.87 11.32
CA SER A 32 1.86 -1.73 12.48
C SER A 32 1.86 -3.19 12.05
N GLU A 33 2.80 -3.96 12.61
CA GLU A 33 2.94 -5.38 12.35
C GLU A 33 2.85 -6.14 13.67
N LYS A 34 2.18 -7.29 13.64
CA LYS A 34 2.12 -8.20 14.79
C LYS A 34 2.13 -9.65 14.33
N PRO A 35 2.61 -10.59 15.18
CA PRO A 35 2.51 -12.00 14.88
C PRO A 35 1.06 -12.45 14.65
N ALA A 36 0.86 -13.33 13.67
CA ALA A 36 -0.41 -13.97 13.35
C ALA A 36 -0.29 -15.50 13.43
N THR A 37 -1.36 -16.24 13.13
CA THR A 37 -1.35 -17.70 13.15
C THR A 37 -0.41 -18.26 12.07
N PRO A 38 0.66 -18.99 12.44
CA PRO A 38 1.60 -19.55 11.46
C PRO A 38 0.95 -20.65 10.60
N LEU A 39 1.60 -21.00 9.49
CA LEU A 39 1.20 -22.14 8.68
C LEU A 39 1.45 -23.47 9.41
N PRO A 40 0.75 -24.57 9.02
CA PRO A 40 0.94 -25.88 9.63
C PRO A 40 2.37 -26.43 9.54
N ASP A 41 3.16 -25.98 8.58
CA ASP A 41 4.57 -26.34 8.40
C ASP A 41 5.54 -25.54 9.31
N GLY A 42 4.99 -24.66 10.16
CA GLY A 42 5.75 -23.80 11.07
C GLY A 42 6.23 -22.48 10.47
N THR A 43 5.87 -22.16 9.22
CA THR A 43 6.21 -20.86 8.63
C THR A 43 5.50 -19.72 9.39
N PRO A 44 6.23 -18.69 9.87
CA PRO A 44 5.64 -17.56 10.59
C PRO A 44 4.64 -16.77 9.75
N ALA A 45 3.75 -16.07 10.45
CA ALA A 45 2.77 -15.17 9.84
C ALA A 45 2.79 -13.82 10.55
N TRP A 46 2.56 -12.76 9.77
CA TRP A 46 2.60 -11.38 10.23
C TRP A 46 1.36 -10.65 9.73
N GLU A 47 0.54 -10.13 10.64
CA GLU A 47 -0.58 -9.27 10.30
C GLU A 47 -0.10 -7.82 10.25
N VAL A 48 -0.18 -7.23 9.07
CA VAL A 48 0.16 -5.83 8.80
C VAL A 48 -1.13 -5.02 8.78
N THR A 49 -1.15 -3.91 9.51
CA THR A 49 -2.23 -2.92 9.47
C THR A 49 -1.66 -1.59 9.00
N ILE A 50 -2.21 -1.06 7.90
CA ILE A 50 -1.86 0.24 7.34
C ILE A 50 -3.00 1.20 7.66
N SER A 51 -2.71 2.25 8.41
CA SER A 51 -3.71 3.18 8.94
C SER A 51 -3.50 4.58 8.40
N ASN A 52 -4.58 5.22 7.94
CA ASN A 52 -4.63 6.65 7.73
C ASN A 52 -5.04 7.32 9.06
N VAL A 53 -4.08 7.91 9.78
CA VAL A 53 -4.34 8.61 11.04
C VAL A 53 -4.75 10.08 10.83
N CYS A 54 -4.91 10.53 9.60
CA CYS A 54 -5.46 11.84 9.31
C CYS A 54 -6.94 11.91 9.72
N PRO A 55 -7.34 12.88 10.55
CA PRO A 55 -8.71 12.94 11.06
C PRO A 55 -9.73 13.43 10.04
N ARG A 56 -9.30 14.15 8.99
CA ARG A 56 -10.20 14.84 8.04
C ARG A 56 -9.78 14.75 6.57
N CYS A 57 -8.78 13.95 6.23
CA CYS A 57 -8.32 13.80 4.86
C CYS A 57 -8.28 12.33 4.45
N LYS A 58 -8.44 12.08 3.15
CA LYS A 58 -8.15 10.76 2.57
C LYS A 58 -6.69 10.73 2.16
N VAL A 59 -6.05 9.57 2.29
CA VAL A 59 -4.66 9.39 1.84
C VAL A 59 -4.63 8.34 0.73
N ALA A 60 -4.07 8.69 -0.42
CA ALA A 60 -4.06 7.89 -1.64
C ALA A 60 -2.65 7.73 -2.20
N ALA A 61 -2.51 6.84 -3.21
CA ALA A 61 -1.24 6.53 -3.88
C ALA A 61 -0.10 6.32 -2.85
N ILE A 62 -0.37 5.44 -1.88
CA ILE A 62 0.59 5.06 -0.85
C ILE A 62 1.51 4.00 -1.45
N ASP A 63 2.76 4.41 -1.67
CA ASP A 63 3.84 3.52 -2.09
C ASP A 63 4.72 3.20 -0.88
N LEU A 64 5.06 1.93 -0.73
CA LEU A 64 5.96 1.45 0.31
C LEU A 64 7.26 0.96 -0.32
N ASN A 65 8.38 1.30 0.31
CA ASN A 65 9.61 0.56 0.12
C ASN A 65 9.47 -0.76 0.90
N CYS A 66 9.45 -1.88 0.16
CA CYS A 66 9.25 -3.22 0.70
C CYS A 66 10.42 -4.16 0.38
N GLY A 67 11.51 -3.66 -0.20
CA GLY A 67 12.72 -4.44 -0.50
C GLY A 67 12.43 -5.73 -1.29
N ASN A 68 12.88 -6.87 -0.76
CA ASN A 68 12.66 -8.18 -1.37
C ASN A 68 11.42 -8.90 -0.83
N PHE A 69 10.36 -8.13 -0.51
CA PHE A 69 9.12 -8.67 0.04
C PHE A 69 8.62 -9.89 -0.75
N SER A 70 8.26 -10.94 -0.02
CA SER A 70 7.66 -12.14 -0.58
C SER A 70 6.79 -12.83 0.47
N SER A 71 5.77 -13.56 0.01
CA SER A 71 4.85 -14.30 0.87
C SER A 71 4.61 -15.70 0.29
N ASP A 72 4.63 -16.71 1.16
CA ASP A 72 4.36 -18.11 0.81
C ASP A 72 2.87 -18.36 0.49
N ARG A 73 2.01 -17.38 0.79
CA ARG A 73 0.59 -17.36 0.36
C ARG A 73 0.30 -16.11 -0.46
N PRO A 74 -0.53 -16.22 -1.52
CA PRO A 74 -1.01 -15.07 -2.27
C PRO A 74 -1.71 -14.06 -1.37
N LEU A 75 -1.43 -12.78 -1.60
CA LEU A 75 -2.15 -11.66 -0.96
C LEU A 75 -3.28 -11.19 -1.88
N ASP A 76 -4.24 -10.47 -1.31
CA ASP A 76 -5.22 -9.73 -2.10
C ASP A 76 -4.53 -8.54 -2.80
N PRO A 77 -4.41 -8.53 -4.14
CA PRO A 77 -3.74 -7.46 -4.87
C PRO A 77 -4.48 -6.12 -4.80
N HIS A 78 -5.76 -6.12 -4.39
CA HIS A 78 -6.51 -4.88 -4.14
C HIS A 78 -6.16 -4.24 -2.80
N VAL A 79 -5.51 -4.96 -1.89
CA VAL A 79 -5.05 -4.43 -0.60
C VAL A 79 -3.55 -4.14 -0.62
N PHE A 80 -2.75 -5.05 -1.16
CA PHE A 80 -1.30 -4.90 -1.21
C PHE A 80 -0.74 -5.64 -2.44
N SER A 81 0.07 -4.94 -3.23
CA SER A 81 0.64 -5.51 -4.44
C SER A 81 2.10 -5.09 -4.61
N LEU A 82 2.95 -6.02 -5.07
CA LEU A 82 4.30 -5.71 -5.51
C LEU A 82 4.23 -5.22 -6.96
N VAL A 83 4.64 -3.98 -7.23
CA VAL A 83 4.56 -3.37 -8.58
C VAL A 83 5.84 -3.64 -9.35
N VAL A 84 6.98 -3.41 -8.71
CA VAL A 84 8.32 -3.77 -9.17
C VAL A 84 9.13 -4.21 -7.95
N PRO A 85 10.27 -4.91 -8.11
CA PRO A 85 11.12 -5.27 -6.97
C PRO A 85 11.46 -4.04 -6.12
N GLY A 86 11.15 -4.09 -4.82
CA GLY A 86 11.36 -2.98 -3.89
C GLY A 86 10.19 -2.01 -3.69
N ASP A 87 9.25 -1.94 -4.64
CA ASP A 87 8.13 -0.99 -4.59
C ASP A 87 6.78 -1.70 -4.51
N CYS A 88 6.09 -1.49 -3.39
CA CYS A 88 4.78 -2.04 -3.11
C CYS A 88 3.70 -0.96 -3.10
N LEU A 89 2.55 -1.26 -3.69
CA LEU A 89 1.39 -0.38 -3.76
C LEU A 89 0.29 -0.86 -2.82
N VAL A 90 -0.23 0.08 -2.04
CA VAL A 90 -1.31 -0.16 -1.08
C VAL A 90 -2.65 0.22 -1.70
N ASN A 91 -3.68 -0.56 -1.40
CA ASN A 91 -5.07 -0.32 -1.77
C ASN A 91 -5.28 -0.05 -3.26
N TYR A 92 -4.48 -0.66 -4.14
CA TYR A 92 -4.48 -0.38 -5.58
C TYR A 92 -4.27 1.11 -5.94
N GLY A 93 -3.70 1.89 -5.01
CA GLY A 93 -3.55 3.34 -5.12
C GLY A 93 -4.78 4.15 -4.71
N ASP A 94 -5.91 3.50 -4.42
CA ASP A 94 -7.14 4.15 -4.02
C ASP A 94 -7.04 4.78 -2.62
N PRO A 95 -7.84 5.83 -2.33
CA PRO A 95 -7.73 6.55 -1.08
C PRO A 95 -8.23 5.73 0.12
N ILE A 96 -7.46 5.70 1.20
CA ILE A 96 -7.90 5.28 2.53
C ILE A 96 -8.59 6.46 3.20
N GLY A 97 -9.82 6.25 3.68
CA GLY A 97 -10.63 7.29 4.33
C GLY A 97 -10.03 7.80 5.65
N PRO A 98 -10.53 8.94 6.17
CA PRO A 98 -10.07 9.48 7.46
C PRO A 98 -10.24 8.44 8.57
N THR A 99 -9.20 8.25 9.38
CA THR A 99 -9.19 7.29 10.51
C THR A 99 -9.46 5.83 10.14
N MET A 100 -9.42 5.49 8.84
CA MET A 100 -9.62 4.11 8.36
C MET A 100 -8.28 3.38 8.22
N ASN A 101 -8.36 2.06 8.20
CA ASN A 101 -7.24 1.17 8.01
C ASN A 101 -7.56 0.05 7.02
N LEU A 102 -6.50 -0.59 6.56
CA LEU A 102 -6.54 -1.83 5.79
C LEU A 102 -5.56 -2.81 6.44
N SER A 103 -5.85 -4.09 6.35
CA SER A 103 -4.95 -5.12 6.86
C SER A 103 -4.81 -6.29 5.91
N PHE A 104 -3.64 -6.93 5.97
CA PHE A 104 -3.35 -8.18 5.29
C PHE A 104 -2.40 -9.02 6.14
N VAL A 105 -2.33 -10.32 5.85
CA VAL A 105 -1.41 -11.25 6.52
C VAL A 105 -0.43 -11.80 5.49
N TYR A 106 0.87 -11.70 5.75
CA TYR A 106 1.89 -12.36 4.95
C TYR A 106 2.56 -13.50 5.71
N TYR A 107 3.07 -14.48 4.97
CA TYR A 107 3.71 -15.68 5.51
C TYR A 107 5.13 -15.76 4.98
N ASN A 108 6.11 -15.62 5.87
CA ASN A 108 7.51 -15.74 5.51
C ASN A 108 8.36 -15.96 6.77
N ARG A 109 9.51 -16.63 6.60
CA ARG A 109 10.53 -16.79 7.65
C ARG A 109 11.32 -15.51 7.90
N VAL A 110 11.34 -14.61 6.93
CA VAL A 110 11.95 -13.28 7.03
C VAL A 110 10.86 -12.27 7.38
N HIS A 111 11.14 -11.42 8.36
CA HIS A 111 10.34 -10.22 8.62
C HIS A 111 10.78 -9.11 7.67
N PHE A 112 9.84 -8.42 7.03
CA PHE A 112 10.16 -7.35 6.09
C PHE A 112 9.81 -5.99 6.70
N ASP A 113 10.74 -5.06 6.68
CA ASP A 113 10.46 -3.67 7.07
C ASP A 113 9.69 -2.98 5.95
N LEU A 114 8.42 -2.65 6.21
CA LEU A 114 7.57 -1.89 5.29
C LEU A 114 7.65 -0.40 5.61
N LEU A 115 8.30 0.38 4.75
CA LEU A 115 8.54 1.81 4.99
C LEU A 115 7.75 2.66 4.00
N VAL A 116 7.07 3.70 4.49
CA VAL A 116 6.33 4.62 3.63
C VAL A 116 7.29 5.41 2.76
N LYS A 117 7.20 5.22 1.44
CA LYS A 117 8.02 5.92 0.43
C LYS A 117 7.32 7.16 -0.07
N ASN A 118 6.01 7.06 -0.33
CA ASN A 118 5.20 8.15 -0.86
C ASN A 118 3.75 8.03 -0.39
N ALA A 119 3.05 9.16 -0.28
CA ALA A 119 1.63 9.22 0.01
C ALA A 119 1.11 10.61 -0.33
N TYR A 120 -0.17 10.71 -0.68
CA TYR A 120 -0.80 12.00 -0.99
C TYR A 120 -2.12 12.19 -0.27
N CYS A 121 -2.35 13.39 0.23
CA CYS A 121 -3.61 13.80 0.84
C CYS A 121 -4.58 14.27 -0.24
N LEU A 122 -5.83 13.87 -0.10
CA LEU A 122 -6.95 14.39 -0.88
C LEU A 122 -7.90 15.11 0.08
N GLU A 123 -8.18 16.37 -0.23
CA GLU A 123 -9.19 17.21 0.43
C GLU A 123 -10.56 17.11 -0.27
#